data_AF-A0A1R4GZE6-F1
#
_entry.id   AF-A0A1R4GZE6-F1
#
_cell.length_a   1.000
_cell.length_b   1.000
_cell.length_c   1.000
_cell.angle_alpha   90.00
_cell.angle_beta   90.00
_cell.angle_gamma   90.00
#
_symmetry.space_group_name_H-M   'P 1'
#
loop_
_entity.id
_entity.type
_entity.pdbx_description
1 polymer ?
#
loop_
_entity_poly.entity_id
_entity_poly.type
_entity_poly.pdbx_seq_one_letter_code
_entity_poly.pdbx_strand_id
1 'polypeptide(L)' 'MLDRIDSRLLPDLLDVLFAKQSPWTLIATSHEPEVINRCKRHGKIVNGVFVENTAAILDSQL' A
#
# COMPACT_ATOMS: atom_id res chain seq x y z
N MET A 1 -10.16 3.02 1.49
CA MET A 1 -10.10 2.02 2.56
C MET A 1 -10.33 0.65 1.93
N LEU A 2 -9.30 -0.21 1.87
CA LEU A 2 -9.39 -1.55 1.25
C LEU A 2 -9.68 -2.67 2.26
N ASP A 3 -9.74 -2.36 3.55
CA ASP A 3 -9.83 -3.33 4.67
C ASP A 3 -11.15 -4.10 4.77
N ARG A 4 -12.16 -3.74 3.96
CA ARG A 4 -13.49 -4.37 4.01
C ARG A 4 -13.78 -5.27 2.82
N ILE A 5 -12.79 -5.48 1.97
CA ILE A 5 -12.90 -6.39 0.84
C ILE A 5 -12.72 -7.82 1.36
N ASP A 6 -13.53 -8.75 0.83
CA ASP A 6 -13.39 -10.17 1.16
C ASP A 6 -11.96 -10.63 0.85
N SER A 7 -11.29 -11.21 1.85
CA SER A 7 -9.91 -11.70 1.75
C SER A 7 -9.67 -12.65 0.57
N ARG A 8 -10.70 -13.36 0.09
CA ARG A 8 -10.60 -14.28 -1.05
C ARG A 8 -10.55 -13.55 -2.39
N LEU A 9 -11.05 -12.31 -2.45
CA LEU A 9 -11.10 -11.48 -3.65
C LEU A 9 -9.99 -10.41 -3.66
N LEU A 10 -9.40 -10.14 -2.50
CA LEU A 10 -8.39 -9.10 -2.35
C LEU A 10 -7.17 -9.31 -3.28
N PRO A 11 -6.59 -10.52 -3.44
CA PRO A 11 -5.42 -10.71 -4.31
C PRO A 11 -5.69 -10.35 -5.76
N ASP A 12 -6.79 -10.86 -6.34
CA ASP A 12 -7.17 -10.61 -7.74
C ASP A 12 -7.46 -9.13 -7.98
N LEU A 13 -8.13 -8.48 -7.01
CA LEU A 13 -8.39 -7.04 -7.08
C LEU A 13 -7.09 -6.22 -7.02
N LEU A 14 -6.16 -6.61 -6.15
CA LEU A 14 -4.85 -5.95 -6.06
C LEU A 14 -4.05 -6.13 -7.36
N ASP A 15 -4.14 -7.26 -8.04
CA ASP A 15 -3.47 -7.46 -9.33
C ASP A 15 -3.95 -6.46 -10.39
N VAL A 16 -5.26 -6.21 -10.45
CA VAL A 16 -5.84 -5.22 -11.38
C VAL A 16 -5.46 -3.79 -10.97
N LEU A 17 -5.60 -3.45 -9.70
CA LEU A 17 -5.33 -2.10 -9.20
C LEU A 17 -3.87 -1.69 -9.38
N PHE A 18 -2.93 -2.63 -9.22
CA PHE A 18 -1.48 -2.41 -9.32
C PHE A 18 -0.90 -2.76 -10.69
N ALA A 19 -1.74 -3.04 -11.70
CA ALA A 19 -1.28 -3.34 -13.04
C ALA A 19 -0.37 -2.21 -13.59
N LYS A 20 0.81 -2.59 -14.12
CA LYS A 20 1.86 -1.63 -14.54
C LYS A 20 1.39 -0.61 -15.58
N GLN A 21 0.39 -0.99 -16.37
CA GLN A 21 -0.14 -0.22 -17.50
C GLN A 21 -1.43 0.52 -17.17
N SER A 22 -1.76 0.62 -15.88
CA SER A 22 -2.90 1.41 -15.43
C SER A 22 -2.64 2.90 -15.62
N PRO A 23 -3.55 3.66 -16.27
CA PRO A 23 -3.38 5.09 -16.53
C PRO A 23 -3.63 5.97 -15.30
N TRP A 24 -3.57 5.41 -14.10
CA TRP A 24 -3.91 6.09 -12.84
C TRP A 24 -2.82 5.95 -11.78
N THR A 25 -2.81 6.91 -10.86
CA THR A 25 -2.05 6.84 -9.61
C THR A 25 -2.96 6.31 -8.52
N LEU A 26 -2.62 5.16 -7.94
CA LEU A 26 -3.39 4.56 -6.84
C LEU A 26 -2.97 5.20 -5.51
N ILE A 27 -3.95 5.76 -4.80
CA ILE A 27 -3.81 6.18 -3.40
C ILE A 27 -4.77 5.31 -2.59
N ALA A 28 -4.22 4.54 -1.66
CA ALA A 28 -5.00 3.62 -0.84
C ALA A 28 -4.69 3.80 0.65
N THR A 29 -5.70 3.56 1.47
CA THR A 29 -5.58 3.43 2.93
C THR A 29 -5.97 2.02 3.31
N SER A 30 -5.15 1.39 4.13
CA SER A 30 -5.39 0.03 4.59
C SER A 30 -4.60 -0.27 5.86
N HIS A 31 -5.15 -1.15 6.69
CA HIS A 31 -4.47 -1.83 7.79
C HIS A 31 -3.92 -3.20 7.37
N GLU A 32 -4.35 -3.73 6.24
CA GLU A 32 -3.91 -5.04 5.72
C GLU A 32 -2.46 -4.98 5.24
N PRO A 33 -1.55 -5.80 5.80
CA PRO A 33 -0.15 -5.80 5.40
C PRO A 33 0.06 -6.09 3.91
N GLU A 34 -0.76 -6.94 3.30
CA GLU A 34 -0.66 -7.28 1.88
C GLU A 34 -0.86 -6.06 0.97
N VAL A 35 -1.85 -5.22 1.30
CA VAL A 35 -2.14 -3.98 0.57
C VAL A 35 -0.99 -2.99 0.76
N ILE A 36 -0.55 -2.81 2.01
CA ILE A 36 0.54 -1.89 2.34
C ILE A 36 1.81 -2.32 1.59
N ASN A 37 2.18 -3.59 1.61
CA ASN A 37 3.41 -4.09 1.02
C ASN A 37 3.46 -3.96 -0.51
N ARG A 38 2.30 -3.95 -1.20
CA ARG A 38 2.25 -3.71 -2.65
C ARG A 38 2.42 -2.24 -3.04
N CYS A 39 2.17 -1.31 -2.12
CA CYS A 39 2.37 0.12 -2.37
C CYS A 39 3.87 0.48 -2.46
N LYS A 40 4.22 1.31 -3.44
CA LYS A 40 5.61 1.78 -3.65
C LYS A 40 6.03 2.86 -2.66
N ARG A 41 5.06 3.61 -2.12
CA ARG A 41 5.27 4.67 -1.14
C ARG A 41 4.33 4.41 0.03
N HIS A 42 4.84 4.62 1.23
CA HIS A 42 4.09 4.41 2.46
C HIS A 42 4.03 5.70 3.25
N GLY A 43 2.86 5.97 3.83
CA GLY A 43 2.67 7.03 4.79
C GLY A 43 1.77 6.54 5.91
N LYS A 44 1.94 7.12 7.10
CA LYS A 44 1.13 6.81 8.28
C LYS A 44 0.59 8.11 8.85
N ILE A 45 -0.64 8.05 9.36
CA ILE A 45 -1.19 9.15 10.16
C ILE A 45 -0.96 8.80 11.62
N VAL A 46 -0.18 9.62 12.32
CA VAL A 46 0.12 9.46 13.75
C VAL A 46 -0.33 10.73 14.44
N ASN A 47 -1.24 10.62 15.41
CA ASN A 47 -1.79 11.76 16.15
C ASN A 47 -2.33 12.89 15.24
N GLY A 48 -3.01 12.52 14.15
CA GLY A 48 -3.57 13.47 13.18
C GLY A 48 -2.56 14.09 12.20
N VAL A 49 -1.28 13.72 12.30
CA VAL A 49 -0.21 14.22 11.42
C VAL A 49 0.20 13.13 10.43
N PHE A 50 0.30 13.49 9.16
CA PHE A 50 0.83 12.60 8.12
C PHE A 50 2.36 12.55 8.19
N VAL A 51 2.90 11.35 8.30
CA VAL A 51 4.33 11.06 8.28
C VAL A 51 4.60 10.14 7.10
N GLU A 52 5.39 10.61 6.13
CA GLU A 52 5.87 9.76 5.04
C GLU A 52 6.98 8.85 5.56
N ASN A 53 6.86 7.55 5.28
CA ASN A 53 7.84 6.57 5.70
C ASN A 53 8.89 6.42 4.59
N THR A 54 9.94 7.23 4.64
CA THR A 54 11.07 7.19 3.68
C THR A 54 12.03 6.03 3.96
N ALA A 55 11.52 4.87 4.35
CA ALA A 55 12.31 3.67 4.60
C ALA A 55 12.23 2.75 3.38
N ALA A 56 13.00 3.06 2.34
CA ALA A 56 13.17 2.16 1.19
C ALA A 56 14.65 1.94 0.80
N ILE A 57 15.62 2.44 1.58
CA ILE A 57 17.05 2.16 1.37
C ILE A 57 17.76 2.23 2.73
N LEU A 58 17.71 1.17 3.56
CA LEU A 58 18.65 1.00 4.69
C LEU A 58 18.69 -0.44 5.27
N ASP A 59 17.81 -1.36 4.86
CA ASP A 59 17.84 -2.76 5.33
C ASP A 59 18.57 -3.74 4.39
N SER A 60 19.52 -3.25 3.57
CA SER A 60 20.39 -4.08 2.72
C SER A 60 21.88 -3.89 2.99
N GLN A 61 22.22 -3.37 4.18
CA GLN A 61 23.58 -3.28 4.69
C GLN A 61 23.59 -3.63 6.20
N LEU A 62 23.27 -4.87 6.56
CA LEU A 62 23.71 -5.53 7.81
C LEU A 62 23.58 -7.05 7.65
#